data_AF-A0A444ZN33-F1
#
_entry.id   AF-A0A444ZN33-F1
#
_cell.length_a   1.000
_cell.length_b   1.000
_cell.length_c   1.000
_cell.angle_alpha   90.00
_cell.angle_beta   90.00
_cell.angle_gamma   90.00
#
_symmetry.space_group_name_H-M   'P 1'
#
loop_
_entity.id
_entity.type
_entity.pdbx_description
1 polymer ?
#
loop_
_entity_poly.entity_id
_entity_poly.type
_entity_poly.pdbx_seq_one_letter_code
_entity_poly.pdbx_strand_id
1 'polypeptide(L)'
;MVVSSTSLAEECFTKNDIVLANRFRSPKTKHLTYNNAVVITSPYGDHWRNLHRICFLEILSTQRLNSFMGIRRDETARLIWSLSQGLGEGFTRVEVRSKLMSDGKS
;
A
#
# COMPACT_ATOMS: atom_id res chain seq x y z
N MET A 1 -23.27 1.30 0.74
CA MET A 1 -23.53 -0.08 1.19
C MET A 1 -22.38 -0.51 2.08
N VAL A 2 -22.65 -1.08 3.25
CA VAL A 2 -21.62 -1.61 4.16
C VAL A 2 -21.84 -3.12 4.23
N VAL A 3 -20.80 -3.90 3.91
CA VAL A 3 -20.84 -5.36 3.97
C VAL A 3 -20.20 -5.81 5.28
N SER A 4 -20.94 -6.52 6.12
CA SER A 4 -20.50 -6.97 7.45
C SER A 4 -20.60 -8.49 7.65
N SER A 5 -20.82 -9.25 6.57
CA SER A 5 -20.82 -10.73 6.58
C SER A 5 -19.73 -11.25 5.66
N THR A 6 -19.04 -12.32 6.09
CA THR A 6 -18.00 -12.99 5.29
C THR A 6 -18.56 -13.58 4.00
N SER A 7 -19.73 -14.21 4.05
CA SER A 7 -20.39 -14.80 2.87
C SER A 7 -20.74 -13.75 1.81
N LEU A 8 -21.23 -12.58 2.26
CA LEU A 8 -21.52 -11.47 1.36
C LEU A 8 -20.25 -10.83 0.81
N ALA A 9 -19.18 -10.74 1.62
CA ALA A 9 -17.89 -10.26 1.14
C ALA A 9 -17.31 -11.20 0.06
N GLU A 10 -17.39 -12.51 0.25
CA GLU A 10 -16.96 -13.49 -0.75
C GLU A 10 -17.71 -13.32 -2.07
N GLU A 11 -19.02 -13.16 -2.03
CA GLU A 11 -19.83 -12.89 -3.23
C GLU A 11 -19.46 -11.55 -3.91
N CYS A 12 -19.10 -10.53 -3.13
CA CYS A 12 -18.61 -9.26 -3.68
C CYS A 12 -17.27 -9.41 -4.42
N PHE A 13 -16.36 -10.25 -3.91
CA PHE A 13 -15.01 -10.41 -4.45
C PHE A 13 -14.86 -11.59 -5.42
N THR A 14 -15.93 -12.32 -5.70
CA THR A 14 -15.93 -13.44 -6.66
C THR A 14 -16.91 -13.22 -7.81
N LYS A 15 -18.22 -13.15 -7.51
CA LYS A 15 -19.26 -13.05 -8.55
C LYS A 15 -19.46 -11.62 -9.05
N ASN A 16 -19.29 -10.64 -8.18
CA ASN A 16 -19.56 -9.23 -8.47
C ASN A 16 -18.29 -8.37 -8.48
N ASP A 17 -17.12 -9.00 -8.55
CA ASP A 17 -15.81 -8.37 -8.42
C ASP A 17 -15.59 -7.26 -9.45
N ILE A 18 -15.96 -7.49 -10.71
CA ILE A 18 -15.83 -6.51 -11.80
C ILE A 18 -16.78 -5.31 -11.60
N VAL A 19 -18.03 -5.58 -11.23
CA VAL A 19 -19.05 -4.53 -11.04
C VAL A 19 -18.66 -3.61 -9.87
N LEU A 20 -18.08 -4.20 -8.83
CA LEU A 20 -17.64 -3.51 -7.62
C LEU A 20 -16.20 -2.98 -7.71
N ALA A 21 -15.43 -3.32 -8.74
CA ALA A 21 -14.06 -2.86 -8.92
C ALA A 21 -13.93 -1.38 -9.31
N ASN A 22 -15.04 -0.72 -9.67
CA ASN A 22 -15.01 0.70 -10.01
C ASN A 22 -14.77 1.57 -8.76
N ARG A 23 -13.61 2.23 -8.73
CA ARG A 23 -13.21 3.16 -7.67
C ARG A 23 -14.02 4.46 -7.75
N PHE A 24 -14.54 4.92 -6.61
CA PHE A 24 -15.22 6.21 -6.53
C PHE A 24 -14.28 7.34 -6.95
N ARG A 25 -14.68 8.10 -7.98
CA ARG A 25 -13.91 9.24 -8.48
C ARG A 25 -14.24 10.47 -7.65
N SER A 26 -13.26 10.99 -6.94
CA SER A 26 -13.36 12.30 -6.29
C SER A 26 -12.70 13.38 -7.16
N PRO A 27 -13.14 14.66 -7.09
CA PRO A 27 -12.44 15.75 -7.77
C PRO A 27 -10.96 15.85 -7.35
N LYS A 28 -10.66 15.57 -6.07
CA LYS A 28 -9.30 15.57 -5.52
C LYS A 28 -8.42 14.49 -6.15
N THR A 29 -8.95 13.28 -6.35
CA THR A 29 -8.20 12.20 -6.99
C THR A 29 -7.90 12.51 -8.45
N LYS A 30 -8.77 13.24 -9.15
CA LYS A 30 -8.54 13.66 -10.55
C LYS A 30 -7.25 14.49 -10.67
N HIS A 31 -7.03 15.45 -9.77
CA HIS A 31 -5.83 16.29 -9.81
C HIS A 31 -4.59 15.56 -9.30
N LEU A 32 -4.72 14.78 -8.22
CA LEU A 32 -3.59 14.08 -7.61
C LEU A 32 -3.04 12.92 -8.47
N THR A 33 -3.89 12.30 -9.30
CA THR A 33 -3.55 11.07 -10.03
C THR A 33 -3.60 11.22 -11.54
N TYR A 34 -3.27 12.42 -12.04
CA TYR A 34 -3.22 12.71 -13.48
C TYR A 34 -4.49 12.24 -14.20
N ASN A 35 -5.64 12.76 -13.78
CA ASN A 35 -6.96 12.39 -14.29
C ASN A 35 -7.34 10.90 -14.09
N ASN A 36 -6.93 10.30 -12.97
CA ASN A 36 -7.13 8.88 -12.66
C ASN A 36 -6.36 7.91 -13.58
N ALA A 37 -5.17 8.30 -14.03
CA ALA A 37 -4.30 7.49 -14.88
C ALA A 37 -3.37 6.53 -14.09
N VAL A 38 -3.56 6.39 -12.78
CA VAL A 38 -2.77 5.50 -11.94
C VAL A 38 -3.59 4.31 -11.46
N VAL A 39 -2.93 3.19 -11.15
CA VAL A 39 -3.56 1.91 -10.77
C VAL A 39 -4.54 2.02 -9.59
N ILE A 40 -4.34 3.01 -8.72
CA ILE A 40 -5.15 3.21 -7.50
C ILE A 40 -6.53 3.79 -7.82
N THR A 41 -6.65 4.65 -8.84
CA THR A 41 -7.85 5.47 -9.07
C THR A 41 -8.48 5.28 -10.44
N SER A 42 -7.80 4.63 -11.40
CA SER A 42 -8.37 4.30 -12.70
C SER A 42 -9.63 3.43 -12.55
N PRO A 43 -10.71 3.72 -13.30
CA PRO A 43 -11.87 2.83 -13.36
C PRO A 43 -11.44 1.46 -13.91
N TYR A 44 -12.23 0.44 -13.59
CA TYR A 44 -11.98 -0.89 -14.12
C TYR A 44 -12.18 -0.88 -15.65
N GLY A 45 -11.27 -1.51 -16.38
CA GLY A 45 -11.23 -1.53 -17.84
C GLY A 45 -9.82 -1.85 -18.33
N ASP A 46 -9.61 -1.84 -19.65
CA ASP A 46 -8.32 -2.29 -20.25
C ASP A 46 -7.13 -1.46 -19.78
N HIS A 47 -7.32 -0.14 -19.60
CA HIS A 47 -6.28 0.73 -19.07
C HIS A 47 -5.85 0.31 -17.65
N TRP A 48 -6.80 0.09 -16.75
CA TRP A 48 -6.51 -0.38 -15.38
C TRP A 48 -5.89 -1.78 -15.39
N ARG A 49 -6.39 -2.69 -16.23
CA ARG A 49 -5.84 -4.05 -16.37
C ARG A 49 -4.37 -4.01 -16.81
N ASN A 50 -4.04 -3.15 -17.78
CA ASN A 50 -2.67 -2.96 -18.24
C ASN A 50 -1.76 -2.37 -17.15
N LEU A 51 -2.21 -1.32 -16.45
CA LEU A 51 -1.47 -0.75 -15.32
C LEU A 51 -1.24 -1.77 -14.22
N HIS A 52 -2.28 -2.51 -13.84
CA HIS A 52 -2.21 -3.55 -12.82
C HIS A 52 -1.22 -4.65 -13.21
N ARG A 53 -1.25 -5.10 -14.47
CA ARG A 53 -0.29 -6.08 -15.00
C ARG A 53 1.14 -5.57 -14.93
N ILE A 54 1.40 -4.34 -15.35
CA ILE A 54 2.75 -3.74 -15.29
C ILE A 54 3.22 -3.65 -13.84
N CYS A 55 2.40 -3.11 -12.92
CA CYS A 55 2.73 -3.04 -11.50
C CYS A 55 3.06 -4.43 -10.93
N PHE A 56 2.26 -5.45 -11.25
CA PHE A 56 2.49 -6.80 -10.76
C PHE A 56 3.80 -7.40 -11.27
N LEU A 57 4.09 -7.24 -12.57
CA LEU A 57 5.30 -7.83 -13.17
C LEU A 57 6.57 -7.08 -12.78
N GLU A 58 6.53 -5.75 -12.81
CA GLU A 58 7.74 -4.92 -12.68
C GLU A 58 8.04 -4.48 -11.25
N ILE A 59 7.04 -4.44 -10.37
CA ILE A 59 7.21 -3.91 -9.01
C ILE A 59 6.97 -5.00 -7.97
N LEU A 60 5.87 -5.75 -8.11
CA LEU A 60 5.39 -6.68 -7.09
C LEU A 60 5.71 -8.16 -7.40
N SER A 61 6.50 -8.44 -8.44
CA SER A 61 6.87 -9.81 -8.76
C SER A 61 7.81 -10.38 -7.70
N THR A 62 7.77 -11.70 -7.49
CA THR A 62 8.63 -12.40 -6.54
C THR A 62 10.10 -12.04 -6.73
N GLN A 63 10.56 -11.95 -7.97
CA GLN A 63 11.93 -11.57 -8.30
C GLN A 63 12.27 -10.16 -7.81
N ARG A 64 11.40 -9.18 -8.07
CA ARG A 64 11.58 -7.79 -7.63
C ARG A 64 11.53 -7.70 -6.11
N LEU A 65 10.54 -8.34 -5.48
CA LEU A 65 10.43 -8.39 -4.02
C LEU A 65 11.67 -8.99 -3.35
N ASN A 66 12.27 -10.01 -3.95
CA ASN A 66 13.51 -10.62 -3.50
C ASN A 66 14.72 -9.68 -3.68
N SER A 67 14.82 -8.98 -4.82
CA SER A 67 15.88 -7.98 -5.01
C SER A 67 15.86 -6.85 -3.98
N PHE A 68 14.67 -6.45 -3.52
CA PHE A 68 14.49 -5.44 -2.47
C PHE A 68 14.60 -6.01 -1.03
N MET A 69 14.82 -7.31 -0.87
CA MET A 69 14.85 -7.95 0.45
C MET A 69 15.97 -7.40 1.34
N GLY A 70 17.16 -7.19 0.77
CA GLY A 70 18.30 -6.60 1.49
C GLY A 70 17.97 -5.22 2.05
N ILE A 71 17.48 -4.32 1.20
CA ILE A 71 17.10 -2.96 1.58
C ILE A 71 16.05 -2.97 2.71
N ARG A 72 15.02 -3.82 2.61
CA ARG A 72 14.01 -3.93 3.68
C ARG A 72 14.60 -4.41 5.00
N ARG A 73 15.55 -5.35 4.96
CA ARG A 73 16.26 -5.82 6.18
C ARG A 73 17.11 -4.69 6.78
N ASP A 74 17.81 -3.93 5.96
CA ASP A 74 18.67 -2.84 6.40
C ASP A 74 17.87 -1.67 7.01
N GLU A 75 16.73 -1.30 6.39
CA GLU A 75 15.81 -0.29 6.96
C GLU A 75 15.20 -0.78 8.28
N THR A 76 14.86 -2.07 8.38
CA THR A 76 14.34 -2.66 9.62
C THR A 76 15.39 -2.63 10.73
N ALA A 77 16.64 -3.01 10.41
CA ALA A 77 17.74 -2.96 11.37
C ALA A 77 18.04 -1.53 11.82
N ARG A 78 18.02 -0.55 10.91
CA ARG A 78 18.17 0.88 11.23
C ARG A 78 17.05 1.39 12.13
N LEU A 79 15.81 0.98 11.89
CA LEU A 79 14.69 1.34 12.75
C LEU A 79 14.88 0.77 14.17
N ILE A 80 15.23 -0.52 14.28
CA ILE A 80 15.49 -1.17 15.58
C ILE A 80 16.63 -0.47 16.32
N TRP A 81 17.73 -0.18 15.62
CA TRP A 81 18.86 0.54 16.20
C TRP A 81 18.45 1.94 16.65
N SER A 82 17.71 2.70 15.84
CA SER A 82 17.23 4.03 16.25
C SER A 82 16.32 3.97 17.49
N LEU A 83 15.55 2.90 17.65
CA LEU A 83 14.71 2.70 18.82
C LEU A 83 15.55 2.34 20.06
N SER A 84 16.68 1.63 19.87
CA SER A 84 17.54 1.23 20.97
C SER A 84 18.39 2.36 21.55
N GLN A 85 18.74 3.37 20.76
CA GLN A 85 19.59 4.49 21.20
C GLN A 85 18.96 5.37 22.30
N GLY A 86 17.64 5.28 22.52
CA GLY A 86 16.95 6.01 23.59
C GLY A 86 16.74 5.23 24.88
N LEU A 87 17.21 3.97 24.95
CA LEU A 87 17.04 3.11 26.12
C LEU A 87 18.18 3.33 27.11
N GLY A 88 17.88 3.90 28.28
CA GLY A 88 18.70 3.66 29.48
C GLY A 88 18.57 2.21 29.95
N GLU A 89 19.18 1.85 31.10
CA GLU A 89 19.13 0.48 31.67
C GLU A 89 17.71 -0.01 32.10
N GLY A 90 16.62 0.59 31.61
CA GLY A 90 15.24 0.24 31.95
C GLY A 90 14.25 0.34 30.78
N PHE A 91 13.01 -0.05 31.05
CA PHE A 91 11.93 0.02 30.07
C PHE A 91 11.56 1.47 29.74
N THR A 92 11.64 1.81 28.45
CA THR A 92 11.22 3.12 27.95
C THR A 92 10.04 2.96 27.00
N ARG A 93 8.98 3.77 27.18
CA ARG A 93 7.85 3.82 26.26
C ARG A 93 8.30 4.51 24.98
N VAL A 94 8.17 3.83 23.84
CA VAL A 94 8.53 4.38 22.53
C VAL A 94 7.31 4.45 21.62
N GLU A 95 7.16 5.58 20.91
CA GLU A 95 6.13 5.74 19.89
C GLU A 95 6.68 5.31 18.52
N VAL A 96 6.20 4.18 18.00
CA VAL A 96 6.70 3.60 16.75
C VAL A 96 6.14 4.33 15.52
N ARG A 97 4.93 4.89 15.60
CA ARG A 97 4.25 5.52 14.46
C ARG A 97 5.00 6.74 13.93
N SER A 98 5.46 7.62 14.82
CA SER A 98 6.25 8.81 14.47
C SER A 98 7.63 8.46 13.90
N LYS A 99 8.15 7.26 14.19
CA LYS A 99 9.39 6.75 13.60
C LYS A 99 9.19 6.06 12.24
N LEU A 100 8.01 5.51 11.98
CA LEU A 100 7.65 4.88 10.70
C LEU A 100 7.21 5.89 9.63
N MET A 101 6.51 6.93 10.05
CA MET A 101 6.09 8.02 9.18
C MET A 101 7.24 9.03 9.17
N SER A 102 8.19 8.88 8.26
CA SER A 102 9.19 9.93 7.99
C SER A 102 8.44 11.25 7.82
N ASP A 103 8.75 12.25 8.65
CA ASP A 103 8.39 13.63 8.34
C ASP A 103 8.97 13.92 6.96
N GLY A 104 8.09 14.08 5.97
CA GLY A 104 8.44 14.46 4.61
C GLY A 104 8.88 15.92 4.55
N LYS A 105 9.94 16.27 5.30
CA LYS A 105 10.65 17.53 5.17
C LYS A 105 11.91 17.26 4.35
N SER A 106 11.75 17.38 3.04
CA SER A 106 12.80 17.89 2.16
C SER A 106 12.39 19.24 1.64
#